data_AF-Q2KYZ5-F1
#
_entry.id   AF-Q2KYZ5-F1
#
_cell.length_a   1.000
_cell.length_b   1.000
_cell.length_c   1.000
_cell.angle_alpha   90.00
_cell.angle_beta   90.00
_cell.angle_gamma   90.00
#
_symmetry.space_group_name_H-M   'P 1'
#
loop_
_entity.id
_entity.type
_entity.pdbx_description
1 polymer ?
#
loop_
_entity_poly.entity_id
_entity_poly.type
_entity_poly.pdbx_seq_one_letter_code
_entity_poly.pdbx_strand_id
1 'polypeptide(L)'
;MPFRPPLHLSELRAIQDRNPGNEDMLALLWEIKRLQSLVIRLNQVLPEMHRPTGVLGPAFDALAEQVPKEPCVTEISMRTIEVAAALARQAKQ
;
A
#
# COMPACT_ATOMS: atom_id res chain seq x y z
N MET A 1 -1.29 -10.99 -12.45
CA MET A 1 0.02 -11.55 -12.04
C MET A 1 -0.02 -11.71 -10.53
N PRO A 2 0.27 -12.89 -9.96
CA PRO A 2 0.28 -13.05 -8.51
C PRO A 2 1.36 -12.16 -7.90
N PHE A 3 1.08 -11.56 -6.75
CA PHE A 3 2.08 -10.82 -5.99
C PHE A 3 3.21 -11.77 -5.63
N ARG A 4 4.45 -11.37 -5.95
CA ARG A 4 5.61 -12.11 -5.45
C ARG A 4 5.61 -12.00 -3.92
N PRO A 5 5.96 -13.07 -3.21
CA PRO A 5 6.23 -12.97 -1.78
C PRO A 5 7.18 -11.81 -1.51
N PRO A 6 6.98 -11.04 -0.43
CA PRO A 6 7.91 -10.00 -0.04
C PRO A 6 9.33 -10.57 0.05
N LEU A 7 10.31 -9.82 -0.46
CA LEU A 7 11.71 -10.21 -0.33
C LEU A 7 12.11 -10.25 1.14
N HIS A 8 12.87 -11.27 1.51
CA HIS A 8 13.48 -11.34 2.83
C HIS A 8 14.54 -10.24 3.00
N LEU A 9 14.81 -9.86 4.25
CA LEU A 9 15.81 -8.84 4.57
C LEU A 9 17.20 -9.19 4.01
N SER A 10 17.58 -10.47 3.97
CA SER A 10 18.83 -10.94 3.37
C SER A 10 18.89 -10.69 1.87
N GLU A 11 17.77 -10.86 1.16
CA GLU A 11 17.66 -10.62 -0.28
C GLU A 11 17.71 -9.13 -0.60
N LEU A 12 17.05 -8.29 0.21
CA LEU A 12 17.11 -6.83 0.10
C LEU A 12 18.53 -6.31 0.30
N ARG A 13 19.25 -6.83 1.31
CA ARG A 13 20.66 -6.50 1.54
C ARG A 13 21.52 -6.91 0.36
N ALA A 14 21.34 -8.12 -0.16
CA ALA A 14 22.07 -8.56 -1.35
C ALA A 14 21.79 -7.69 -2.59
N ILE A 15 20.57 -7.16 -2.76
CA ILE A 15 20.26 -6.20 -3.83
C ILE A 15 20.98 -4.86 -3.61
N GLN A 16 20.97 -4.36 -2.37
CA GLN A 16 21.65 -3.12 -1.99
C GLN A 16 23.17 -3.23 -2.18
N ASP A 17 23.77 -4.34 -1.75
CA ASP A 17 25.21 -4.59 -1.87
C ASP A 17 25.66 -4.67 -3.33
N ARG A 18 24.79 -5.17 -4.23
CA ARG A 18 25.04 -5.15 -5.68
C ARG A 18 24.89 -3.76 -6.32
N ASN A 19 24.18 -2.83 -5.67
CA ASN A 19 23.87 -1.51 -6.20
C ASN A 19 24.08 -0.41 -5.13
N PRO A 20 25.31 -0.29 -4.57
CA PRO A 20 25.56 0.64 -3.49
C PRO A 20 25.38 2.08 -3.99
N GLY A 21 24.47 2.82 -3.37
CA GLY A 21 24.26 4.26 -3.67
C GLY A 21 23.75 4.55 -5.08
N ASN A 22 23.14 3.58 -5.78
CA ASN A 22 22.55 3.83 -7.09
C ASN A 22 21.36 4.82 -6.95
N GLU A 23 21.57 6.06 -7.39
CA GLU A 23 20.59 7.15 -7.29
C GLU A 23 19.31 6.85 -8.07
N ASP A 24 19.40 6.20 -9.23
CA ASP A 24 18.24 5.82 -10.04
C ASP A 24 17.39 4.76 -9.34
N MET A 25 18.03 3.78 -8.67
CA MET A 25 17.32 2.78 -7.87
C MET A 25 16.58 3.43 -6.70
N LEU A 26 17.23 4.36 -6.01
CA LEU A 26 16.61 5.11 -4.90
C LEU A 26 15.45 5.98 -5.40
N ALA A 27 15.62 6.66 -6.52
CA ALA A 27 14.57 7.46 -7.15
C ALA A 27 13.35 6.59 -7.52
N LEU A 28 13.58 5.41 -8.09
CA LEU A 28 12.52 4.46 -8.43
C LEU A 28 11.79 3.95 -7.18
N LEU A 29 12.52 3.56 -6.13
CA LEU A 29 11.92 3.10 -4.88
C LEU A 29 11.08 4.21 -4.22
N TRP A 30 11.57 5.44 -4.27
CA TRP A 30 10.83 6.60 -3.77
C TRP A 30 9.54 6.82 -4.56
N GLU A 31 9.59 6.74 -5.89
CA GLU A 31 8.41 6.93 -6.73
C GLU A 31 7.37 5.82 -6.53
N ILE A 32 7.82 4.56 -6.40
CA ILE A 32 6.95 3.43 -6.03
C ILE A 32 6.26 3.74 -4.70
N LYS A 33 7.00 4.22 -3.71
CA LYS A 33 6.43 4.56 -2.40
C LYS A 33 5.41 5.70 -2.49
N ARG A 34 5.71 6.74 -3.28
CA ARG A 34 4.82 7.87 -3.53
C ARG A 34 3.51 7.42 -4.17
N LEU A 35 3.57 6.55 -5.17
CA LEU A 35 2.40 5.98 -5.85
C LEU A 35 1.56 5.11 -4.91
N GLN A 36 2.19 4.24 -4.11
CA GLN A 36 1.50 3.47 -3.08
C GLN A 36 0.75 4.41 -2.11
N SER A 37 1.41 5.46 -1.62
CA SER A 37 0.77 6.45 -0.74
C SER A 37 -0.43 7.15 -1.38
N LEU A 38 -0.43 7.35 -2.69
CA LEU A 38 -1.60 7.90 -3.40
C LEU A 38 -2.77 6.92 -3.39
N VAL A 39 -2.54 5.65 -3.70
CA VAL A 39 -3.56 4.59 -3.68
C VAL A 39 -4.16 4.41 -2.27
N ILE A 40 -3.32 4.45 -1.25
CA ILE A 40 -3.77 4.38 0.15
C ILE A 40 -4.69 5.55 0.50
N ARG A 41 -4.31 6.78 0.15
CA ARG A 41 -5.16 7.96 0.40
C ARG A 41 -6.46 7.88 -0.39
N LEU A 42 -6.41 7.40 -1.63
CA LEU A 42 -7.61 7.15 -2.40
C LEU A 42 -8.53 6.15 -1.66
N ASN A 43 -8.01 5.03 -1.19
CA ASN A 43 -8.78 4.06 -0.41
C ASN A 43 -9.44 4.68 0.84
N GLN A 44 -8.76 5.61 1.50
CA GLN A 44 -9.29 6.28 2.69
C GLN A 44 -10.48 7.19 2.39
N VAL A 45 -10.47 7.88 1.24
CA VAL A 45 -11.55 8.81 0.88
C VAL A 45 -12.64 8.16 0.03
N LEU A 46 -12.35 7.03 -0.62
CA LEU A 46 -13.25 6.36 -1.56
C LEU A 46 -14.63 5.99 -0.97
N PRO A 47 -14.75 5.51 0.28
CA PRO A 47 -16.05 5.23 0.90
C PRO A 47 -16.94 6.48 1.06
N GLU A 48 -16.33 7.66 1.15
CA GLU A 48 -17.03 8.95 1.29
C GLU A 48 -17.40 9.57 -0.07
N MET A 49 -16.94 8.98 -1.18
CA MET A 49 -17.21 9.48 -2.52
C MET A 49 -18.55 8.96 -3.04
N HIS A 50 -19.35 9.86 -3.63
CA HIS A 50 -20.56 9.46 -4.34
C HIS A 50 -20.20 8.81 -5.68
N ARG A 51 -20.85 7.68 -5.98
CA ARG A 51 -20.74 7.02 -7.29
C ARG A 51 -21.25 7.97 -8.39
N PRO A 52 -20.44 8.30 -9.42
CA PRO A 52 -20.87 9.12 -10.55
C PRO A 52 -22.02 8.49 -11.34
N THR A 53 -22.90 9.32 -11.89
CA THR A 53 -23.93 8.89 -12.86
C THR A 53 -23.35 8.89 -14.28
N GLY A 54 -23.94 8.06 -15.16
CA GLY A 54 -23.54 7.98 -16.56
C GLY A 54 -22.29 7.15 -16.83
N VAL A 55 -21.52 7.53 -17.85
CA VAL A 55 -20.45 6.71 -18.45
C VAL A 55 -19.27 6.40 -17.51
N LEU A 56 -19.09 7.19 -16.44
CA LEU A 56 -18.02 6.99 -15.46
C LEU A 56 -18.40 6.02 -14.33
N GLY A 57 -19.68 5.66 -14.20
CA GLY A 57 -20.17 4.76 -13.15
C GLY A 57 -19.41 3.42 -13.12
N PRO A 58 -19.26 2.70 -14.25
CA PRO A 58 -18.52 1.44 -14.27
C PRO A 58 -17.04 1.58 -13.90
N ALA A 59 -16.40 2.70 -14.26
CA ALA A 59 -15.01 2.97 -13.89
C ALA A 59 -14.87 3.21 -12.38
N PHE A 60 -15.83 3.91 -11.78
CA PHE A 60 -15.90 4.06 -10.33
C PHE A 60 -16.14 2.73 -9.62
N ASP A 61 -17.04 1.88 -10.14
CA ASP A 61 -17.30 0.56 -9.56
C ASP A 61 -16.04 -0.32 -9.58
N ALA A 62 -15.30 -0.30 -10.70
CA ALA A 62 -14.01 -0.99 -10.80
C ALA A 62 -12.99 -0.44 -9.80
N LEU A 63 -12.94 0.90 -9.63
CA LEU A 63 -12.06 1.54 -8.65
C LEU A 63 -12.41 1.12 -7.22
N ALA A 64 -13.70 1.19 -6.85
CA ALA A 64 -14.24 0.79 -5.55
C ALA A 64 -14.00 -0.70 -5.25
N GLU A 65 -14.00 -1.55 -6.27
CA GLU A 65 -13.68 -2.97 -6.11
C GLU A 65 -12.17 -3.24 -5.97
N GLN A 66 -11.34 -2.57 -6.78
CA GLN A 66 -9.93 -2.91 -6.92
C GLN A 66 -9.04 -2.26 -5.86
N VAL A 67 -9.28 -1.00 -5.53
CA VAL A 67 -8.42 -0.23 -4.61
C VAL A 67 -8.28 -0.89 -3.23
N PRO A 68 -9.35 -1.43 -2.59
CA PRO A 68 -9.21 -2.13 -1.31
C PRO A 68 -8.37 -3.41 -1.38
N LYS A 69 -8.25 -4.01 -2.58
CA LYS A 69 -7.51 -5.26 -2.83
C LYS A 69 -6.04 -5.03 -3.17
N GLU A 70 -5.61 -3.77 -3.31
CA GLU A 70 -4.21 -3.44 -3.56
C GLU A 70 -3.34 -3.83 -2.35
N PRO A 71 -2.15 -4.44 -2.56
CA PRO A 71 -1.31 -4.92 -1.45
C PRO A 71 -0.94 -3.84 -0.46
N CYS A 72 -0.61 -2.64 -0.95
CA CYS A 72 -0.23 -1.53 -0.08
C CYS A 72 -1.38 -1.07 0.83
N VAL A 73 -2.63 -1.30 0.43
CA VAL A 73 -3.81 -1.03 1.24
C VAL A 73 -3.98 -2.14 2.28
N THR A 74 -3.95 -3.41 1.85
CA THR A 74 -4.08 -4.56 2.76
C THR A 74 -2.99 -4.57 3.84
N GLU A 75 -1.73 -4.33 3.46
CA GLU A 75 -0.60 -4.26 4.38
C GLU A 75 -0.76 -3.16 5.43
N ILE A 76 -1.21 -1.97 5.05
CA ILE A 76 -1.43 -0.89 6.01
C ILE A 76 -2.59 -1.23 6.96
N SER A 77 -3.70 -1.75 6.45
CA SER A 77 -4.82 -2.18 7.30
C SER A 77 -4.37 -3.19 8.35
N MET A 78 -3.56 -4.19 7.96
CA MET A 78 -3.01 -5.17 8.90
C MET A 78 -2.12 -4.51 9.95
N ARG A 79 -1.18 -3.65 9.54
CA ARG A 79 -0.28 -2.94 10.48
C ARG A 79 -1.06 -2.03 11.44
N THR A 80 -2.10 -1.35 10.96
CA THR A 80 -2.97 -0.53 11.81
C THR A 80 -3.68 -1.37 12.86
N ILE A 81 -4.19 -2.55 12.48
CA ILE A 81 -4.82 -3.50 13.42
C ILE A 81 -3.81 -3.98 14.47
N GLU A 82 -2.60 -4.37 14.05
CA GLU A 82 -1.54 -4.82 14.94
C GLU A 82 -1.15 -3.75 15.98
N VAL A 83 -0.98 -2.49 15.53
CA VAL A 83 -0.66 -1.36 16.40
C VAL A 83 -1.80 -1.09 17.37
N ALA A 84 -3.05 -1.05 16.90
CA ALA A 84 -4.22 -0.86 17.77
C ALA A 84 -4.31 -1.96 18.83
N ALA A 85 -4.06 -3.22 18.46
CA ALA A 85 -4.05 -4.34 19.39
C ALA A 85 -2.91 -4.23 20.42
N ALA A 86 -1.73 -3.76 20.02
CA ALA A 86 -0.61 -3.54 20.93
C ALA A 86 -0.91 -2.44 21.97
N LEU A 87 -1.49 -1.31 21.52
CA LEU A 87 -1.89 -0.21 22.40
C LEU A 87 -2.97 -0.63 23.41
N ALA A 88 -3.97 -1.41 22.96
CA ALA A 88 -5.02 -1.93 23.83
C ALA A 88 -4.50 -2.88 24.92
N ARG A 89 -3.38 -3.60 24.67
CA ARG A 89 -2.73 -4.44 25.68
C ARG A 89 -1.98 -3.60 26.71
N GLN A 90 -1.31 -2.53 26.28
CA GLN A 90 -0.61 -1.60 27.18
C GLN A 90 -1.57 -0.86 28.11
N ALA A 91 -2.75 -0.47 27.63
CA ALA A 91 -3.75 0.23 28.46
C ALA A 91 -4.42 -0.65 29.54
N LYS A 92 -4.21 -1.98 29.49
CA LYS A 92 -4.76 -2.94 30.48
C LYS A 92 -3.73 -3.39 31.52
N GLN A 93 -2.47 -2.94 31.39
CA GLN A 93 -1.39 -3.15 32.36
C GLN A 93 -1.26 -1.93 33.27
#